data_AF-A0A420VY28-F1
#
_entry.id   AF-A0A420VY28-F1
#
_cell.length_a   1.000
_cell.length_b   1.000
_cell.length_c   1.000
_cell.angle_alpha   90.00
_cell.angle_beta   90.00
_cell.angle_gamma   90.00
#
_symmetry.space_group_name_H-M   'P 1'
#
loop_
_entity.id
_entity.type
_entity.pdbx_description
1 polymer ?
#
loop_
_entity_poly.entity_id
_entity_poly.type
_entity_poly.pdbx_seq_one_letter_code
_entity_poly.pdbx_strand_id
1 'polypeptide(L)'
;MATKTTFSINSKTITKAFQDLFDSFKSSRLKVSSKNGQEYLNISLLLAVIIGIIFPIAFVVLIILMLVCNLQVAILQEDKQEDEKQKMIELK
;
A
#
# COMPACT_ATOMS: atom_id res chain seq x y z
N MET A 1 30.61 -27.52 31.37
CA MET A 1 30.23 -28.21 30.12
C MET A 1 29.40 -27.23 29.29
N ALA A 2 29.84 -26.88 28.08
CA ALA A 2 29.12 -25.89 27.25
C ALA A 2 28.07 -26.61 26.40
N THR A 3 26.80 -26.38 26.67
CA THR A 3 25.68 -26.93 25.92
C THR A 3 25.61 -26.25 24.55
N LYS A 4 26.11 -26.90 23.51
CA LYS A 4 25.90 -26.45 22.12
C LYS A 4 24.53 -26.94 21.66
N THR A 5 23.55 -26.04 21.66
CA THR A 5 22.21 -26.31 21.14
C THR A 5 22.26 -26.24 19.61
N THR A 6 22.32 -27.40 18.96
CA THR A 6 22.20 -27.50 17.50
C THR A 6 20.74 -27.34 17.12
N PHE A 7 20.34 -26.14 16.73
CA PHE A 7 19.01 -25.89 16.17
C PHE A 7 18.96 -26.45 14.75
N SER A 8 18.43 -27.66 14.59
CA SER A 8 18.19 -28.28 13.29
C SER A 8 16.92 -27.70 12.68
N ILE A 9 17.06 -26.63 11.90
CA ILE A 9 15.96 -26.06 11.12
C ILE A 9 15.75 -26.95 9.88
N ASN A 10 14.71 -27.79 9.92
CA ASN A 10 14.31 -28.62 8.79
C ASN A 10 13.50 -27.78 7.79
N SER A 11 13.87 -27.80 6.50
CA SER A 11 13.16 -27.09 5.44
C SER A 11 11.67 -27.46 5.38
N LYS A 12 11.30 -28.71 5.69
CA LYS A 12 9.90 -29.14 5.77
C LYS A 12 9.12 -28.40 6.86
N THR A 13 9.76 -28.09 7.99
CA THR A 13 9.14 -27.35 9.10
C THR A 13 8.97 -25.87 8.76
N ILE A 14 9.94 -25.27 8.06
CA ILE A 14 9.85 -23.87 7.60
C ILE A 14 8.68 -23.72 6.61
N THR A 15 8.59 -24.58 5.60
CA THR A 15 7.52 -24.51 4.60
C THR A 15 6.15 -24.66 5.23
N LYS A 16 6.02 -25.55 6.22
CA LYS A 16 4.76 -25.75 6.95
C LYS A 16 4.37 -24.53 7.78
N ALA A 17 5.32 -23.95 8.52
CA ALA A 17 5.09 -22.71 9.27
C ALA A 17 4.72 -21.53 8.34
N PHE A 18 5.35 -21.44 7.17
CA PHE A 18 4.98 -20.44 6.15
C PHE A 18 3.57 -20.67 5.59
N GLN A 19 3.18 -21.92 5.34
CA GLN A 19 1.84 -22.26 4.88
C GLN A 19 0.79 -21.90 5.94
N ASP A 20 1.04 -22.24 7.21
CA ASP A 20 0.13 -21.91 8.32
C ASP A 20 -0.02 -20.38 8.48
N LEU A 21 1.09 -19.63 8.37
CA LEU A 21 1.06 -18.17 8.37
C LEU A 21 0.30 -17.62 7.15
N PHE A 22 0.54 -18.18 5.96
CA PHE A 22 -0.13 -17.75 4.74
C PHE A 22 -1.64 -18.00 4.80
N ASP A 23 -2.07 -19.17 5.28
CA ASP A 23 -3.49 -19.49 5.44
C ASP A 23 -4.16 -18.59 6.49
N SER A 24 -3.45 -18.28 7.58
CA SER A 24 -3.91 -17.30 8.57
C SER A 24 -4.08 -15.90 7.95
N PHE A 25 -3.09 -15.41 7.19
CA PHE A 25 -3.18 -14.12 6.48
C PHE A 25 -4.27 -14.10 5.40
N LYS A 26 -4.49 -15.21 4.69
CA LYS A 26 -5.53 -15.36 3.67
C LYS A 26 -6.93 -15.26 4.26
N SER A 27 -7.15 -15.90 5.41
CA SER A 27 -8.43 -15.85 6.14
C SER A 27 -8.67 -14.49 6.80
N SER A 28 -7.61 -13.72 7.05
CA SER A 28 -7.69 -12.40 7.68
C SER A 28 -8.17 -11.33 6.71
N ARG A 29 -9.06 -10.45 7.19
CA ARG A 29 -9.56 -9.29 6.46
C ARG A 29 -9.11 -8.01 7.15
N LEU A 30 -8.54 -7.11 6.37
CA LEU A 30 -8.20 -5.77 6.78
C LEU A 30 -9.42 -4.87 6.62
N LYS A 31 -9.92 -4.39 7.76
CA LYS A 31 -11.06 -3.48 7.84
C LYS A 31 -10.61 -2.12 8.36
N VAL A 32 -10.88 -1.06 7.59
CA VAL A 32 -10.67 0.34 8.02
C VAL A 32 -12.03 0.98 8.14
N SER A 33 -12.39 1.41 9.35
CA SER A 33 -13.66 2.07 9.63
C SER A 33 -13.42 3.38 10.37
N SER A 34 -14.24 4.40 10.10
CA SER A 34 -14.24 5.66 10.86
C SER A 34 -14.88 5.46 12.23
N LYS A 35 -14.57 6.35 13.16
CA LYS A 35 -15.23 6.45 14.47
C LYS A 35 -16.75 6.62 14.35
N ASN A 36 -17.25 7.14 13.22
CA ASN A 36 -18.68 7.25 12.92
C ASN A 36 -19.31 5.95 12.36
N GLY A 37 -18.57 4.83 12.35
CA GLY A 37 -19.08 3.52 11.93
C GLY A 37 -19.09 3.28 10.42
N GLN A 38 -18.66 4.26 9.61
CA GLN A 38 -18.55 4.07 8.16
C GLN A 38 -17.32 3.22 7.81
N GLU A 39 -17.53 2.14 7.06
CA GLU A 39 -16.47 1.25 6.57
C GLU A 39 -15.89 1.78 5.26
N TYR A 40 -14.59 2.07 5.23
CA TYR A 40 -13.90 2.61 4.05
C TYR A 40 -13.22 1.53 3.23
N LEU A 41 -12.67 0.52 3.91
CA LEU A 41 -11.97 -0.60 3.27
C LEU A 41 -12.29 -1.89 4.01
N ASN A 42 -12.58 -2.95 3.26
CA ASN A 42 -12.78 -4.30 3.76
C ASN A 42 -12.20 -5.31 2.75
N ILE A 43 -10.88 -5.42 2.74
CA ILE A 43 -10.12 -6.25 1.79
C ILE A 43 -9.42 -7.40 2.53
N SER A 44 -9.01 -8.45 1.83
CA SER A 44 -8.17 -9.49 2.45
C SER A 44 -6.82 -8.89 2.86
N LEU A 45 -6.34 -9.21 4.06
CA LEU A 45 -5.04 -8.78 4.57
C LEU A 45 -3.92 -9.26 3.62
N LEU A 46 -4.05 -10.49 3.11
CA LEU A 46 -3.14 -11.06 2.12
C LEU A 46 -3.02 -10.17 0.88
N LEU A 47 -4.16 -9.70 0.35
CA LEU A 47 -4.20 -8.81 -0.81
C LEU A 47 -3.46 -7.50 -0.51
N ALA A 48 -3.69 -6.92 0.67
CA ALA A 48 -3.03 -5.68 1.09
C ALA A 48 -1.50 -5.84 1.16
N VAL A 49 -1.02 -6.95 1.72
CA VAL A 49 0.43 -7.26 1.81
C VAL A 49 1.04 -7.48 0.43
N ILE A 50 0.36 -8.23 -0.45
CA ILE A 50 0.80 -8.47 -1.82
C ILE A 50 0.91 -7.14 -2.57
N ILE A 51 -0.11 -6.28 -2.49
CA ILE A 51 -0.07 -4.95 -3.12
C ILE A 51 1.07 -4.11 -2.52
N GLY A 52 1.28 -4.15 -1.20
CA GLY A 52 2.38 -3.43 -0.55
C GLY A 52 3.78 -3.82 -1.05
N ILE A 53 3.95 -5.06 -1.52
CA ILE A 53 5.22 -5.56 -2.08
C ILE A 53 5.29 -5.32 -3.60
N ILE A 54 4.20 -5.57 -4.33
CA ILE A 54 4.18 -5.44 -5.80
C ILE A 54 4.19 -3.97 -6.23
N PHE A 55 3.46 -3.11 -5.52
CA PHE A 55 3.34 -1.69 -5.86
C PHE A 55 4.69 -0.95 -5.96
N PRO A 56 5.62 -1.03 -4.99
CA PRO A 56 6.91 -0.36 -5.11
C PRO A 56 7.73 -0.89 -6.29
N ILE A 57 7.66 -2.20 -6.58
CA ILE A 57 8.36 -2.79 -7.72
C ILE A 57 7.77 -2.25 -9.03
N ALA A 58 6.44 -2.28 -9.16
CA ALA A 58 5.73 -1.74 -10.31
C ALA A 58 6.01 -0.24 -10.51
N PHE A 59 6.10 0.52 -9.43
CA PHE A 59 6.43 1.95 -9.47
C PHE A 59 7.85 2.20 -10.01
N VAL A 60 8.84 1.42 -9.59
CA VAL A 60 10.21 1.50 -10.14
C VAL A 60 10.21 1.17 -11.63
N VAL A 61 9.53 0.10 -12.04
CA VAL A 61 9.41 -0.27 -13.46
C VAL A 61 8.75 0.84 -14.28
N LEU A 62 7.70 1.46 -13.74
CA LEU A 62 7.01 2.59 -14.36
C LEU A 62 7.95 3.78 -14.59
N ILE A 63 8.78 4.13 -13.59
CA ILE A 63 9.77 5.22 -13.72
C ILE A 63 10.77 4.91 -14.84
N ILE A 64 11.29 3.68 -14.90
CA ILE A 64 12.23 3.27 -15.94
C ILE A 64 11.57 3.38 -17.32
N LEU A 65 10.31 2.94 -17.45
CA LEU A 65 9.56 3.06 -18.71
C LEU A 65 9.32 4.52 -19.11
N MET A 66 9.00 5.41 -18.16
CA MET A 66 8.85 6.85 -18.46
C MET A 66 10.15 7.44 -19.01
N LEU A 67 11.29 7.09 -18.42
CA LEU A 67 12.61 7.55 -18.86
C LEU A 67 12.97 7.04 -20.26
N VAL A 68 12.76 5.75 -20.52
CA VAL A 68 13.12 5.14 -21.82
C VAL A 68 12.20 5.63 -22.94
N CYS A 69 10.90 5.74 -22.66
CA CYS A 69 9.90 6.10 -23.66
C CYS A 69 9.65 7.63 -23.75
N ASN A 70 10.35 8.45 -22.98
CA ASN A 70 10.12 9.91 -22.86
C ASN A 70 8.63 10.27 -22.65
N LEU A 71 7.92 9.49 -21.84
CA LEU A 71 6.51 9.77 -21.56
C LEU A 71 6.41 11.05 -20.72
N GLN A 72 5.71 12.06 -21.26
CA GLN A 72 5.31 13.23 -20.50
C GLN A 72 3.98 12.96 -19.81
N VAL A 73 3.99 13.02 -18.48
CA VAL A 73 2.76 12.99 -17.68
C VAL A 73 2.41 14.42 -17.30
N ALA A 74 1.38 14.95 -17.94
CA ALA A 74 0.79 16.23 -17.55
C ALA A 74 -0.43 15.97 -16.66
N ILE A 75 -0.39 16.45 -15.42
CA ILE A 75 -1.57 16.49 -14.55
C ILE A 75 -2.29 17.79 -14.90
N LEU A 76 -3.33 17.70 -15.72
CA LEU A 76 -4.22 18.82 -16.00
C LEU A 76 -5.02 19.11 -14.73
N GLN A 77 -4.70 20.20 -14.05
CA GLN A 77 -5.56 20.75 -13.01
C GLN A 77 -6.58 21.66 -13.70
N GLU A 78 -7.85 21.28 -13.64
CA GLU A 78 -8.94 22.22 -13.92
C GLU A 78 -9.02 23.17 -12.71
N ASP A 79 -8.35 24.32 -12.81
CA ASP A 79 -8.61 25.43 -11.90
C ASP A 79 -10.09 25.82 -12.04
N LYS A 80 -10.89 25.49 -11.03
CA LYS A 80 -12.13 26.21 -10.80
C LYS A 80 -11.73 27.64 -10.44
N GLN A 81 -11.70 28.52 -11.44
CA GLN A 81 -11.80 29.95 -11.21
C GLN A 81 -13.11 30.19 -10.47
N GLU A 82 -13.05 30.23 -9.13
CA GLU A 82 -14.07 30.88 -8.35
C GLU A 82 -14.00 32.37 -8.71
N ASP A 83 -15.11 32.91 -9.21
CA ASP A 83 -15.34 34.32 -9.47
C ASP A 83 -15.07 35.16 -8.20
N GLU A 84 -13.80 35.52 -7.95
CA GLU A 84 -13.37 36.47 -6.91
C GLU A 84 -13.71 37.93 -7.29
N LYS A 85 -14.92 38.19 -7.79
CA LYS A 85 -15.47 39.55 -7.95
C LYS A 85 -16.47 39.95 -6.88
N GLN A 86 -16.53 39.24 -5.75
CA GLN A 86 -17.37 39.61 -4.62
C GLN A 86 -16.68 39.45 -3.27
N LYS A 87 -15.67 40.26 -3.00
CA LYS A 87 -15.47 40.81 -1.65
C LYS A 87 -14.59 42.06 -1.71
N MET A 88 -15.27 43.19 -1.86
CA MET A 88 -14.81 44.46 -1.32
C MET A 88 -14.24 44.22 0.09
N ILE A 89 -12.97 44.55 0.29
CA ILE A 89 -12.50 45.00 1.59
C ILE A 89 -11.89 46.37 1.33
N GLU A 90 -12.70 47.40 1.54
CA GLU A 90 -12.20 48.75 1.81
C GLU A 90 -11.29 48.68 3.03
N LEU A 91 -10.06 49.18 2.91
CA LEU A 91 -9.22 49.53 4.04
C LEU A 91 -8.86 51.01 3.89
N LYS A 92 -9.47 51.79 4.79
CA LYS A 92 -9.34 53.24 5.00
C LYS A 92 -7.94 53.62 5.48
#